data_AF-A0A377NGX8-F1
#
_entry.id   AF-A0A377NGX8-F1
#
_cell.length_a   1.000
_cell.length_b   1.000
_cell.length_c   1.000
_cell.angle_alpha   90.00
_cell.angle_beta   90.00
_cell.angle_gamma   90.00
#
_symmetry.space_group_name_H-M   'P 1'
#
loop_
_entity.id
_entity.type
_entity.pdbx_description
1 polymer ?
#
loop_
_entity_poly.entity_id
_entity_poly.type
_entity_poly.pdbx_seq_one_letter_code
_entity_poly.pdbx_strand_id
1 'polypeptide(L)'
;MRFVIFPLGRAQAAPSDQLDHELARILQVPSATRSRIGRGQYLTASEHNPIGQLEEALKDILAAEPVHKRLSDAMGKKLSFTRLDILAQKRSGCWSSDPGRSPNSEPCRREPPAFYQRG
;
A
#
# COMPACT_ATOMS: atom_id res chain seq x y z
N MET A 1 28.99 -38.07 2.69
CA MET A 1 28.37 -37.15 1.71
C MET A 1 28.78 -35.69 1.89
N ARG A 2 28.78 -35.10 3.10
CA ARG A 2 29.20 -33.68 3.31
C ARG A 2 30.66 -33.39 2.89
N PHE A 3 31.59 -34.29 3.17
CA PHE A 3 33.01 -34.17 2.79
C PHE A 3 33.28 -34.33 1.28
N VAL A 4 32.33 -34.90 0.52
CA VAL A 4 32.42 -35.01 -0.95
C VAL A 4 31.93 -33.73 -1.61
N ILE A 5 30.89 -33.10 -1.05
CA ILE A 5 30.24 -31.92 -1.62
C ILE A 5 30.91 -30.61 -1.14
N PHE A 6 31.39 -30.56 0.11
CA PHE A 6 32.08 -29.41 0.69
C PHE A 6 33.37 -29.85 1.39
N PRO A 7 34.43 -30.21 0.64
CA PRO A 7 35.67 -30.74 1.20
C PRO A 7 36.43 -29.73 2.09
N LEU A 8 36.26 -28.42 1.84
CA LEU A 8 36.86 -27.32 2.60
C LEU A 8 35.87 -26.62 3.55
N GLY A 9 34.68 -27.21 3.77
CA GLY A 9 33.60 -26.56 4.51
C GLY A 9 32.78 -25.57 3.66
N ARG A 10 31.82 -24.89 4.28
CA ARG A 10 31.00 -23.88 3.60
C ARG A 10 31.78 -22.57 3.52
N ALA A 11 32.07 -22.11 2.31
CA ALA A 11 32.83 -20.87 2.08
C ALA A 11 32.10 -19.60 2.56
N GLN A 12 30.79 -19.66 2.78
CA GLN A 12 30.00 -18.52 3.19
C GLN A 12 29.06 -18.88 4.35
N ALA A 13 29.06 -18.03 5.37
CA ALA A 13 28.08 -18.07 6.46
C ALA A 13 26.71 -17.60 5.93
N ALA A 14 25.64 -17.97 6.65
CA ALA A 14 24.32 -17.43 6.36
C ALA A 14 24.34 -15.89 6.51
N PRO A 15 23.59 -15.15 5.67
CA PRO A 15 23.49 -13.71 5.83
C PRO A 15 22.97 -13.36 7.22
N SER A 16 23.45 -12.25 7.77
CA SER A 16 22.91 -11.72 9.02
C SER A 16 21.53 -11.12 8.79
N ASP A 17 20.60 -11.30 9.72
CA ASP A 17 19.24 -10.75 9.68
C ASP A 17 19.19 -9.24 9.36
N GLN A 18 20.20 -8.47 9.80
CA GLN A 18 20.31 -7.04 9.48
C GLN A 18 20.44 -6.76 7.98
N LEU A 19 21.22 -7.57 7.26
CA LEU A 19 21.40 -7.44 5.81
C LEU A 19 20.14 -7.88 5.07
N ASP A 20 19.46 -8.92 5.56
CA ASP A 20 18.20 -9.38 5.00
C ASP A 20 17.09 -8.34 5.19
N HIS A 21 17.05 -7.66 6.35
CA HIS A 21 16.13 -6.56 6.61
C HIS A 21 16.37 -5.37 5.68
N GLU A 22 17.63 -4.98 5.49
CA GLU A 22 18.00 -3.91 4.56
C GLU A 22 17.61 -4.26 3.11
N LEU A 23 17.90 -5.50 2.69
CA LEU A 23 17.50 -6.01 1.38
C LEU A 23 15.97 -5.99 1.19
N ALA A 24 15.22 -6.47 2.19
CA ALA A 24 13.77 -6.45 2.16
C ALA A 24 13.22 -5.03 1.99
N ARG A 25 13.82 -4.05 2.67
CA ARG A 25 13.46 -2.63 2.54
C ARG A 25 13.71 -2.10 1.13
N ILE A 26 14.85 -2.44 0.52
CA ILE A 26 15.19 -2.04 -0.86
C ILE A 26 14.20 -2.62 -1.88
N LEU A 27 13.71 -3.84 -1.64
CA LEU A 27 12.74 -4.52 -2.52
C LEU A 27 11.31 -4.02 -2.35
N GLN A 28 10.92 -3.59 -1.15
CA GLN A 28 9.57 -3.10 -0.85
C GLN A 28 9.38 -1.62 -1.27
N VAL A 29 10.40 -0.79 -1.11
CA VAL A 29 10.35 0.64 -1.46
C VAL A 29 10.69 0.83 -2.95
N PRO A 30 10.00 1.73 -3.68
CA PRO A 30 10.40 2.04 -5.05
C PRO A 30 11.84 2.58 -5.07
N SER A 31 12.73 1.81 -5.69
CA SER A 31 14.16 2.11 -5.79
C SER A 31 14.67 1.77 -7.19
N ALA A 32 15.75 2.44 -7.62
CA ALA A 32 16.37 2.12 -8.91
C ALA A 32 16.80 0.64 -8.99
N THR A 33 17.27 0.07 -7.87
CA THR A 33 17.64 -1.35 -7.77
C THR A 33 16.43 -2.27 -8.00
N ARG A 34 15.30 -2.01 -7.34
CA ARG A 34 14.05 -2.76 -7.56
C ARG A 34 13.60 -2.68 -9.02
N SER A 35 13.60 -1.48 -9.61
CA SER A 35 13.23 -1.29 -11.02
C SER A 35 14.14 -2.08 -11.97
N ARG A 36 15.44 -2.16 -11.67
CA ARG A 36 16.41 -2.95 -12.46
C ARG A 36 16.13 -4.46 -12.40
N ILE A 37 15.76 -4.96 -11.21
CA ILE A 37 15.41 -6.37 -11.00
C ILE A 37 14.06 -6.71 -11.68
N GLY A 38 13.08 -5.81 -11.58
CA GLY A 38 11.76 -5.97 -12.18
C GLY A 38 11.69 -5.71 -13.69
N ARG A 39 12.81 -5.41 -14.36
CA ARG A 39 12.78 -5.17 -15.82
C ARG A 39 12.26 -6.40 -16.56
N GLY A 40 11.36 -6.17 -17.51
CA GLY A 40 10.73 -7.23 -18.30
C GLY A 40 9.47 -7.81 -17.67
N GLN A 41 9.10 -7.40 -16.44
CA GLN A 41 7.81 -7.73 -15.86
C GLN A 41 6.69 -6.89 -16.50
N TYR A 42 5.52 -7.50 -16.70
CA TYR A 42 4.33 -6.80 -17.19
C TYR A 42 3.63 -6.09 -16.01
N LEU A 43 4.00 -4.83 -15.77
CA LEU A 43 3.50 -4.02 -14.66
C LEU A 43 2.41 -3.01 -15.04
N THR A 44 1.88 -3.10 -16.27
CA THR A 44 0.77 -2.25 -16.70
C THR A 44 -0.47 -2.58 -15.89
N ALA A 45 -1.05 -1.57 -15.26
CA ALA A 45 -2.32 -1.71 -14.55
C ALA A 45 -3.44 -2.03 -15.56
N SER A 46 -4.11 -3.16 -15.34
CA SER A 46 -5.23 -3.65 -16.13
C SER A 46 -6.14 -4.43 -15.21
N GLU A 47 -7.43 -4.52 -15.53
CA GLU A 47 -8.43 -5.26 -14.76
C GLU A 47 -7.99 -6.72 -14.51
N HIS A 48 -7.26 -7.32 -15.45
CA HIS A 48 -6.80 -8.71 -15.37
C HIS A 48 -5.35 -8.87 -14.89
N ASN A 49 -4.70 -7.79 -14.46
CA ASN A 49 -3.33 -7.83 -13.96
C ASN A 49 -3.25 -7.35 -12.50
N PRO A 50 -3.37 -8.26 -11.52
CA PRO A 50 -3.31 -7.88 -10.10
C PRO A 50 -1.94 -7.31 -9.70
N ILE A 51 -0.85 -7.71 -10.37
CA ILE A 51 0.49 -7.21 -10.09
C ILE A 51 0.63 -5.75 -10.57
N GLY A 52 0.07 -5.42 -11.73
CA GLY A 52 0.00 -4.05 -12.22
C GLY A 52 -0.85 -3.14 -11.33
N GLN A 53 -2.00 -3.65 -10.84
CA GLN A 53 -2.85 -2.93 -9.89
C GLN A 53 -2.13 -2.67 -8.55
N LEU A 54 -1.34 -3.64 -8.07
CA LEU A 54 -0.57 -3.46 -6.84
C LEU A 54 0.49 -2.35 -6.98
N GLU A 55 1.15 -2.27 -8.14
CA GLU A 55 2.12 -1.21 -8.43
C GLU A 55 1.46 0.16 -8.56
N GLU A 56 0.25 0.24 -9.11
CA GLU A 56 -0.55 1.46 -9.16
C GLU A 56 -0.97 1.91 -7.75
N ALA A 57 -1.55 1.01 -6.96
CA ALA A 57 -1.94 1.29 -5.58
C ALA A 57 -0.76 1.76 -4.72
N LEU A 58 0.44 1.19 -4.91
CA LEU A 58 1.65 1.63 -4.23
C LEU A 58 1.99 3.09 -4.58
N LYS A 59 1.88 3.50 -5.85
CA LYS A 59 2.13 4.88 -6.27
C LYS A 59 1.11 5.85 -5.66
N ASP A 60 -0.15 5.45 -5.62
CA ASP A 60 -1.22 6.26 -5.03
C ASP A 60 -1.01 6.48 -3.53
N ILE A 61 -0.62 5.42 -2.81
CA ILE A 61 -0.28 5.49 -1.38
C ILE A 61 0.85 6.49 -1.14
N LEU A 62 1.93 6.40 -1.93
CA LEU A 62 3.08 7.31 -1.81
C LEU A 62 2.72 8.77 -2.11
N ALA A 63 1.82 9.00 -3.07
CA ALA A 63 1.31 10.34 -3.35
C ALA A 63 0.41 10.88 -2.22
N ALA A 64 -0.30 10.00 -1.51
CA ALA A 64 -1.19 10.35 -0.40
C ALA A 64 -0.45 10.59 0.93
N GLU A 65 0.68 9.93 1.18
CA GLU A 65 1.53 10.12 2.37
C GLU A 65 1.80 11.59 2.75
N PRO A 66 2.27 12.47 1.84
CA PRO A 66 2.53 13.86 2.20
C PRO A 66 1.26 14.63 2.57
N VAL A 67 0.13 14.32 1.93
CA VAL A 67 -1.17 14.93 2.26
C VAL A 67 -1.62 14.49 3.65
N HIS A 68 -1.49 13.20 3.96
CA HIS A 68 -1.82 12.65 5.27
C HIS A 68 -0.94 13.24 6.37
N LYS A 69 0.36 13.42 6.11
CA LYS A 69 1.30 14.03 7.07
C LYS A 69 0.88 15.45 7.41
N ARG A 70 0.63 16.29 6.40
CA ARG A 70 0.14 17.67 6.58
C ARG A 70 -1.16 17.72 7.38
N LEU A 71 -2.07 16.78 7.12
CA LEU A 71 -3.34 16.68 7.84
C LEU A 71 -3.13 16.30 9.33
N SER A 72 -2.28 15.31 9.59
CA SER A 72 -1.97 14.85 10.94
C SER A 72 -1.30 15.96 11.76
N ASP A 73 -0.38 16.69 11.15
CA ASP A 73 0.30 17.83 11.77
C ASP A 73 -0.69 18.96 12.08
N ALA A 74 -1.59 19.30 11.15
CA ALA A 74 -2.60 20.33 11.35
C ALA A 74 -3.64 19.98 12.44
N MET A 75 -3.93 18.69 12.63
CA MET A 75 -4.86 18.21 13.66
C MET A 75 -4.17 17.90 15.00
N GLY A 76 -2.84 17.97 15.06
CA GLY A 76 -2.04 17.64 16.26
C GLY A 76 -2.23 16.20 16.75
N LYS A 77 -2.73 15.30 15.89
CA LYS A 77 -3.06 13.91 16.22
C LYS A 77 -2.55 12.99 15.12
N LYS A 78 -1.99 11.85 15.52
CA LYS A 78 -1.60 10.80 14.58
C LYS A 78 -2.86 10.13 14.04
N LEU A 79 -3.28 10.52 12.84
CA LEU A 79 -4.40 9.90 12.16
C LEU A 79 -3.98 8.52 11.62
N SER A 80 -4.95 7.61 11.52
CA SER A 80 -4.73 6.34 10.82
C SER A 80 -4.64 6.59 9.33
N PHE A 81 -3.68 5.95 8.67
CA PHE A 81 -3.53 6.03 7.22
C PHE A 81 -4.57 5.19 6.46
N THR A 82 -5.37 4.38 7.17
CA THR A 82 -6.43 3.57 6.58
C THR A 82 -7.74 4.36 6.47
N ARG A 83 -8.54 4.06 5.42
CA ARG A 83 -9.86 4.67 5.16
C ARG A 83 -9.82 6.20 5.06
N LEU A 84 -8.93 6.70 4.19
CA LEU A 84 -8.75 8.14 3.92
C LEU A 84 -10.04 8.82 3.40
N ASP A 85 -10.93 8.06 2.78
CA ASP A 85 -12.26 8.47 2.34
C ASP A 85 -13.16 8.95 3.48
N ILE A 86 -13.17 8.23 4.62
CA ILE A 86 -13.94 8.61 5.80
C ILE A 86 -13.35 9.86 6.45
N LEU A 87 -12.02 9.98 6.48
CA LEU A 87 -11.33 11.16 7.00
C LEU A 87 -11.58 12.40 6.13
N ALA A 88 -11.61 12.23 4.80
CA ALA A 88 -11.94 13.30 3.87
C ALA A 88 -13.39 13.78 4.06
N GLN A 89 -14.34 12.86 4.21
CA GLN A 89 -15.75 13.17 4.49
C GLN A 89 -15.94 13.89 5.84
N LYS A 90 -15.16 13.50 6.86
CA LYS A 90 -15.11 14.20 8.16
C LYS A 90 -14.72 15.66 8.01
N ARG A 91 -13.71 15.93 7.20
CA ARG A 91 -13.26 17.29 6.94
C ARG A 91 -14.25 18.08 6.08
N SER A 92 -14.94 17.42 5.13
CA SER A 92 -15.91 18.07 4.26
C SER A 92 -17.26 18.35 4.92
N GLY A 93 -17.43 18.10 6.22
CA GLY A 93 -18.67 18.36 6.95
C GLY A 93 -19.83 17.41 6.63
N CYS A 94 -19.64 16.45 5.72
CA CYS A 94 -20.59 15.36 5.49
C CYS A 94 -20.29 14.23 6.48
N TRP A 95 -20.62 14.45 7.75
CA TRP A 95 -20.71 13.37 8.73
C TRP A 95 -22.16 12.92 8.82
N SER A 96 -22.52 11.83 8.12
CA SER A 96 -23.64 11.02 8.58
C SER A 96 -23.17 10.24 9.81
N SER A 97 -23.24 10.90 10.96
CA SER A 97 -23.30 10.18 12.23
C SER A 97 -24.68 9.52 12.25
N ASP A 98 -24.78 8.19 12.19
CA ASP A 98 -25.81 7.42 12.91
C ASP A 98 -25.64 5.90 12.69
N PRO A 99 -25.42 5.10 13.76
CA PRO A 99 -25.58 3.65 13.74
C PRO A 99 -27.05 3.19 13.83
N GLY A 100 -28.03 4.08 13.56
CA GLY A 100 -29.46 3.76 13.49
C GLY A 100 -30.22 4.82 12.71
N ARG A 101 -30.41 4.63 11.40
CA ARG A 101 -31.08 5.61 10.53
C ARG A 101 -32.59 5.45 10.59
N SER A 102 -33.30 6.55 10.88
CA SER A 102 -34.75 6.69 10.65
C SER A 102 -35.09 6.56 9.16
N PRO A 103 -36.21 5.91 8.76
CA PRO A 103 -36.49 5.50 7.38
C PRO A 103 -36.60 6.63 6.34
N ASN A 104 -36.70 7.90 6.75
CA ASN A 104 -37.14 9.00 5.86
C ASN A 104 -36.12 10.13 5.66
N SER A 105 -34.82 9.90 5.85
CA SER A 105 -33.81 10.91 5.48
C SER A 105 -33.20 10.62 4.11
N GLU A 106 -33.48 11.49 3.13
CA GLU A 106 -32.96 11.37 1.77
C GLU A 106 -31.42 11.29 1.77
N PRO A 107 -30.80 10.33 1.06
CA PRO A 107 -29.36 10.24 0.96
C PRO A 107 -28.83 11.36 0.07
N CYS A 108 -27.71 11.97 0.48
CA CYS A 108 -26.89 12.78 -0.42
C CYS A 108 -26.45 11.86 -1.57
N ARG A 109 -27.08 11.97 -2.75
CA ARG A 109 -26.77 11.10 -3.90
C ARG A 109 -25.27 11.17 -4.19
N ARG A 110 -24.56 10.07 -3.94
CA ARG A 110 -23.24 9.81 -4.50
C ARG A 110 -23.32 8.44 -5.13
N GLU A 111 -23.35 8.40 -6.46
CA GLU A 111 -23.05 7.17 -7.16
C GLU A 111 -21.64 6.73 -6.75
N PRO A 112 -21.44 5.46 -6.35
CA PRO A 112 -20.11 4.96 -6.05
C PRO A 112 -19.26 4.98 -7.33
N PRO A 113 -17.94 5.22 -7.26
CA PRO A 113 -17.06 4.97 -8.39
C PRO A 113 -17.24 3.51 -8.82
N ALA A 114 -17.40 3.28 -10.13
CA ALA A 114 -17.80 2.01 -10.76
C ALA A 114 -16.91 0.78 -10.45
N PHE A 115 -15.84 0.98 -9.69
CA PHE A 115 -14.88 -0.05 -9.30
C PHE A 115 -15.47 -1.12 -8.35
N TYR A 116 -16.53 -0.81 -7.59
CA TYR A 116 -17.10 -1.71 -6.57
C TYR A 116 -18.46 -2.35 -6.95
N GLN A 117 -18.78 -2.43 -8.25
CA GLN A 117 -20.09 -2.91 -8.74
C GLN A 117 -19.99 -4.17 -9.62
N ARG A 118 -18.81 -4.80 -9.75
CA ARG A 118 -18.67 -6.10 -10.43
C ARG A 118 -18.22 -7.17 -9.44
N GLY A 119 -19.23 -7.85 -8.89
CA GLY A 119 -19.15 -9.09 -8.13
C GLY A 119 -20.52 -9.76 -8.19
#